data_AF-A0A923A165-F1
#
_entry.id   AF-A0A923A165-F1
#
_cell.length_a   1.000
_cell.length_b   1.000
_cell.length_c   1.000
_cell.angle_alpha   90.00
_cell.angle_beta   90.00
_cell.angle_gamma   90.00
#
_symmetry.space_group_name_H-M   'P 1'
#
loop_
_entity.id
_entity.type
_entity.pdbx_description
1 polymer ?
#
loop_
_entity_poly.entity_id
_entity_poly.type
_entity_poly.pdbx_seq_one_letter_code
_entity_poly.pdbx_strand_id
1 'polypeptide(L)'
;MAIEANLASQRSVGAKQMARLKARLVELSTRHRQILDKSLSGVFSDSDTKKLLSEAEQESDNLQSQIAAAESSEIVPKEVVKKGFAVLQDMAAFWQKVGLTTKQQLQRFLFPEGIPFGETGFGACKTAFRIQ
;
A
#
# COMPACT_ATOMS: atom_id res chain seq x y z
N MET A 1 -2.01 -15.50 -17.17
CA MET A 1 -2.10 -16.22 -15.88
C MET A 1 -2.98 -15.44 -14.90
N ALA A 2 -3.70 -16.12 -13.99
CA ALA A 2 -4.63 -15.48 -13.04
C ALA A 2 -3.99 -14.38 -12.16
N ILE A 3 -2.71 -14.53 -11.82
CA ILE A 3 -1.93 -13.56 -11.03
C ILE A 3 -1.75 -12.23 -11.77
N GLU A 4 -1.47 -12.28 -13.07
CA GLU A 4 -1.30 -11.06 -13.88
C GLU A 4 -2.61 -10.30 -14.03
N ALA A 5 -3.72 -11.04 -14.21
CA ALA A 5 -5.05 -10.47 -14.23
C ALA A 5 -5.40 -9.82 -12.88
N ASN A 6 -5.05 -10.45 -11.76
CA ASN A 6 -5.30 -9.90 -10.43
C ASN A 6 -4.46 -8.63 -10.16
N LEU A 7 -3.15 -8.65 -10.47
CA LEU A 7 -2.26 -7.50 -10.31
C LEU A 7 -2.67 -6.32 -11.22
N ALA A 8 -3.06 -6.61 -12.46
CA ALA A 8 -3.57 -5.59 -13.38
C ALA A 8 -4.90 -5.00 -12.88
N SER A 9 -5.80 -5.86 -12.37
CA SER A 9 -7.06 -5.43 -11.76
C SER A 9 -6.83 -4.51 -10.57
N GLN A 10 -5.97 -4.92 -9.63
CA GLN A 10 -5.62 -4.11 -8.45
C GLN A 10 -5.00 -2.76 -8.82
N ARG A 11 -4.09 -2.73 -9.80
CA ARG A 11 -3.51 -1.47 -10.32
C ARG A 11 -4.56 -0.57 -10.97
N SER A 12 -5.47 -1.14 -11.77
CA SER A 12 -6.57 -0.39 -12.39
C SER A 12 -7.51 0.19 -11.34
N VAL A 13 -7.86 -0.57 -10.30
CA VAL A 13 -8.71 -0.09 -9.20
C VAL A 13 -8.01 1.02 -8.43
N GLY A 14 -6.75 0.85 -8.06
CA GLY A 14 -5.95 1.88 -7.39
C GLY A 14 -5.82 3.16 -8.22
N ALA A 15 -5.54 3.05 -9.52
CA ALA A 15 -5.44 4.20 -10.43
C ALA A 15 -6.78 4.94 -10.59
N LYS A 16 -7.89 4.22 -10.70
CA LYS A 16 -9.24 4.82 -10.76
C LYS A 16 -9.59 5.54 -9.46
N GLN A 17 -9.25 4.96 -8.32
CA GLN A 17 -9.49 5.57 -7.02
C GLN A 17 -8.64 6.83 -6.82
N MET A 18 -7.37 6.79 -7.21
CA MET A 18 -6.48 7.95 -7.21
C MET A 18 -7.01 9.07 -8.12
N ALA A 19 -7.47 8.73 -9.33
CA ALA A 19 -8.06 9.70 -10.25
C ALA A 19 -9.32 10.36 -9.67
N ARG A 20 -10.18 9.59 -8.98
CA ARG A 20 -11.37 10.12 -8.29
C ARG A 20 -11.00 11.08 -7.15
N LEU A 21 -10.03 10.72 -6.31
CA LEU A 21 -9.56 11.58 -5.22
C LEU A 21 -8.98 12.90 -5.75
N LYS A 22 -8.17 12.85 -6.81
CA LYS A 22 -7.61 14.05 -7.46
C LYS A 22 -8.69 14.91 -8.10
N ALA A 23 -9.66 14.31 -8.78
CA ALA A 23 -10.79 15.04 -9.37
C ALA A 23 -11.63 15.75 -8.29
N ARG A 24 -11.87 15.08 -7.15
CA ARG A 24 -12.60 15.66 -6.03
C ARG A 24 -11.86 16.86 -5.42
N LEU A 25 -10.53 16.81 -5.34
CA LEU A 25 -9.70 17.91 -4.85
C LEU A 25 -9.81 19.15 -5.75
N VAL A 26 -9.82 18.95 -7.08
CA VAL A 26 -10.05 20.04 -8.06
C VAL A 26 -11.45 20.64 -7.92
N GLU A 27 -12.47 19.80 -7.74
CA GLU A 27 -13.85 20.24 -7.49
C GLU A 27 -13.93 21.09 -6.22
N LEU A 28 -13.25 20.65 -5.15
CA LEU A 28 -13.21 21.37 -3.87
C LEU A 28 -12.53 22.73 -3.99
N SER A 29 -11.42 22.81 -4.72
CA SER A 29 -10.74 24.08 -5.01
C SER A 29 -11.63 25.04 -5.80
N THR A 30 -12.41 24.51 -6.74
CA THR A 30 -13.40 25.29 -7.49
C THR A 30 -14.51 25.81 -6.58
N ARG A 31 -15.03 24.95 -5.69
CA ARG A 31 -16.05 25.33 -4.70
C ARG A 31 -15.53 26.38 -3.73
N HIS A 32 -14.28 26.27 -3.30
CA HIS A 32 -13.62 27.26 -2.43
C HIS A 32 -13.59 28.64 -3.09
N ARG A 33 -13.21 28.72 -4.38
CA ARG A 33 -13.25 29.97 -5.16
C ARG A 33 -14.69 30.53 -5.27
N GLN A 34 -15.68 29.68 -5.51
CA GLN A 34 -17.09 30.10 -5.56
C GLN A 34 -17.62 30.63 -4.22
N ILE A 35 -17.18 30.06 -3.09
CA ILE A 35 -17.55 30.56 -1.76
C ILE A 35 -16.98 31.97 -1.54
N LEU A 36 -15.71 32.19 -1.91
CA LEU A 36 -15.07 33.50 -1.84
C LEU A 36 -15.76 34.53 -2.74
N ASP A 37 -16.06 34.18 -3.99
CA ASP A 37 -16.75 35.08 -4.92
C ASP A 37 -18.14 35.49 -4.38
N LYS A 38 -18.88 34.53 -3.81
CA LYS A 38 -20.19 34.80 -3.20
C LYS A 38 -20.10 35.62 -1.93
N SER A 39 -19.06 35.43 -1.12
CA SER A 39 -18.77 36.27 0.05
C SER A 39 -18.45 37.70 -0.36
N LEU A 40 -17.58 37.90 -1.36
CA LEU A 40 -17.23 39.23 -1.90
C LEU A 40 -18.43 39.97 -2.51
N SER A 41 -19.39 39.23 -3.08
CA SER A 41 -20.64 39.78 -3.58
C SER A 41 -21.69 40.10 -2.49
N GLY A 42 -21.38 39.83 -1.22
CA GLY A 42 -22.26 40.08 -0.08
C GLY A 42 -23.43 39.10 0.06
N VAL A 43 -23.42 37.98 -0.69
CA VAL A 43 -24.48 36.96 -0.67
C VAL A 43 -24.40 36.09 0.59
N PHE A 44 -23.20 35.90 1.13
CA PHE A 44 -22.98 35.16 2.38
C PHE A 44 -22.57 36.09 3.50
N SER A 45 -23.03 35.76 4.72
CA SER A 45 -22.49 36.36 5.92
C SER A 45 -21.04 35.91 6.14
N ASP A 46 -20.29 36.72 6.88
CA ASP A 46 -18.90 36.42 7.24
C ASP A 46 -18.80 35.11 8.06
N SER A 47 -19.80 34.81 8.90
CA SER A 47 -19.83 33.57 9.69
C SER A 47 -20.09 32.35 8.81
N ASP A 48 -21.00 32.45 7.85
CA ASP A 48 -21.32 31.34 6.94
C ASP A 48 -20.13 31.06 6.00
N THR A 49 -19.46 32.12 5.56
CA THR A 49 -18.25 32.02 4.73
C THR A 49 -17.14 31.28 5.48
N LYS A 50 -16.84 31.65 6.73
CA LYS A 50 -15.84 30.97 7.56
C LYS A 50 -16.16 29.50 7.78
N LYS A 51 -17.44 29.18 8.03
CA LYS A 51 -17.88 27.80 8.23
C LYS A 51 -17.67 26.97 6.96
N LEU A 52 -18.11 27.47 5.81
CA LEU A 52 -17.99 26.78 4.52
C LEU A 52 -16.52 26.61 4.09
N LEU A 53 -15.67 27.60 4.38
CA LEU A 53 -14.22 27.51 4.12
C LEU A 53 -13.58 26.42 5.00
N SER A 54 -13.89 26.40 6.30
CA SER A 54 -13.33 25.41 7.23
C SER A 54 -13.78 23.99 6.88
N GLU A 55 -15.04 23.78 6.47
CA GLU A 55 -15.52 22.47 6.00
C GLU A 55 -14.78 22.01 4.74
N ALA A 56 -14.54 22.93 3.79
CA ALA A 56 -13.79 22.62 2.57
C ALA A 56 -12.30 22.35 2.86
N GLU A 57 -11.67 23.08 3.76
CA GLU A 57 -10.28 22.82 4.17
C GLU A 57 -10.15 21.44 4.83
N GLN A 58 -11.06 21.10 5.74
CA GLN A 58 -11.06 19.81 6.42
C GLN A 58 -11.25 18.63 5.44
N GLU A 59 -12.11 18.77 4.42
CA GLU A 59 -12.29 17.76 3.37
C GLU A 59 -11.03 17.67 2.48
N SER A 60 -10.38 18.79 2.16
CA SER A 60 -9.12 18.83 1.41
C SER A 60 -7.99 18.08 2.12
N ASP A 61 -7.80 18.35 3.41
CA ASP A 61 -6.75 17.72 4.22
C ASP A 61 -6.94 16.21 4.35
N ASN A 62 -8.19 15.77 4.49
CA ASN A 62 -8.54 14.35 4.50
C ASN A 62 -8.21 13.69 3.15
N LEU A 63 -8.58 14.32 2.03
CA LEU A 63 -8.29 13.80 0.70
C LEU A 63 -6.78 13.74 0.41
N GLN A 64 -6.01 14.75 0.83
CA GLN A 64 -4.55 14.74 0.72
C GLN A 64 -3.92 13.62 1.55
N SER A 65 -4.43 13.39 2.76
CA SER A 65 -3.97 12.28 3.60
C SER A 65 -4.24 10.91 2.95
N GLN A 66 -5.41 10.74 2.32
CA GLN A 66 -5.74 9.51 1.58
C GLN A 66 -4.86 9.32 0.34
N ILE A 67 -4.52 10.40 -0.37
CA ILE A 67 -3.59 10.36 -1.50
C ILE A 67 -2.20 9.95 -1.02
N ALA A 68 -1.70 10.59 0.03
CA ALA A 68 -0.38 10.28 0.59
C ALA A 68 -0.28 8.82 1.09
N ALA A 69 -1.35 8.30 1.71
CA ALA A 69 -1.42 6.91 2.13
C ALA A 69 -1.46 5.93 0.94
N ALA A 70 -2.14 6.31 -0.15
CA ALA A 70 -2.20 5.49 -1.35
C ALA A 70 -0.90 5.53 -2.17
N GLU A 71 -0.15 6.64 -2.13
CA GLU A 71 1.17 6.79 -2.76
C GLU A 71 2.28 6.11 -1.95
N SER A 72 2.15 6.06 -0.61
CA SER A 72 3.11 5.37 0.27
C SER A 72 2.93 3.85 0.32
N SER A 73 1.81 3.33 -0.20
CA SER A 73 1.65 1.89 -0.41
C SER A 73 2.63 1.43 -1.49
N GLU A 74 3.75 0.86 -1.06
CA GLU A 74 4.78 0.32 -1.94
C GLU A 74 4.16 -0.63 -2.97
N ILE A 75 4.11 -0.18 -4.21
CA ILE A 75 3.75 -1.04 -5.33
C ILE A 75 4.92 -2.01 -5.50
N VAL A 76 4.78 -3.21 -4.94
CA VAL A 76 5.77 -4.28 -5.15
C VAL A 76 5.96 -4.46 -6.66
N PRO A 77 7.18 -4.27 -7.20
CA PRO A 77 7.39 -4.37 -8.63
C PRO A 77 6.97 -5.74 -9.14
N LYS A 78 6.35 -5.78 -10.34
CA LYS A 78 5.89 -7.05 -10.96
C LYS A 78 7.01 -8.08 -11.02
N GLU A 79 8.23 -7.61 -11.28
CA GLU A 79 9.43 -8.44 -11.34
C GLU A 79 9.79 -9.08 -10.00
N VAL A 80 9.55 -8.41 -8.87
CA VAL A 80 9.78 -8.98 -7.54
C VAL A 80 8.82 -10.14 -7.28
N VAL A 81 7.53 -9.95 -7.60
CA VAL A 81 6.52 -11.01 -7.46
C VAL A 81 6.82 -12.18 -8.39
N LYS A 82 7.14 -11.91 -9.65
CA LYS A 82 7.47 -12.94 -10.66
C LYS A 82 8.72 -13.72 -10.25
N LYS A 83 9.75 -13.04 -9.76
CA LYS A 83 10.97 -13.67 -9.27
C LYS A 83 10.71 -14.49 -8.01
N GLY A 84 9.87 -13.99 -7.09
CA GLY A 84 9.40 -14.76 -5.93
C GLY A 84 8.73 -16.07 -6.32
N PHE A 85 7.80 -16.04 -7.30
CA PHE A 85 7.18 -17.26 -7.81
C PHE A 85 8.17 -18.20 -8.48
N ALA A 86 9.12 -17.68 -9.27
CA ALA A 86 10.16 -18.51 -9.88
C ALA A 86 11.04 -19.21 -8.83
N VAL A 87 11.35 -18.52 -7.73
CA VAL A 87 12.06 -19.12 -6.59
C VAL A 87 11.22 -20.21 -5.94
N LEU A 88 9.93 -19.95 -5.68
CA LEU A 88 9.03 -20.92 -5.03
C LEU A 88 8.75 -22.14 -5.91
N GLN A 89 8.71 -21.97 -7.23
CA GLN A 89 8.46 -23.06 -8.18
C GLN A 89 9.61 -24.07 -8.23
N ASP A 90 10.84 -23.62 -8.04
CA ASP A 90 12.02 -24.48 -7.99
C ASP A 90 13.05 -23.99 -6.97
N MET A 91 12.68 -24.14 -5.69
CA MET A 91 13.53 -23.72 -4.57
C MET A 91 14.84 -24.51 -4.52
N ALA A 92 14.83 -25.77 -4.94
CA ALA A 92 16.01 -26.63 -4.92
C ALA A 92 17.06 -26.16 -5.92
N ALA A 93 16.67 -25.92 -7.18
CA ALA A 93 17.59 -25.41 -8.18
C ALA A 93 18.02 -23.97 -7.87
N PHE A 94 17.13 -23.14 -7.32
CA PHE A 94 17.48 -21.81 -6.87
C PHE A 94 18.53 -21.86 -5.76
N TRP A 95 18.33 -22.70 -4.73
CA TRP A 95 19.27 -22.89 -3.63
C TRP A 95 20.66 -23.29 -4.13
N GLN A 96 20.77 -24.17 -5.12
CA GLN A 96 22.06 -24.56 -5.67
C GLN A 96 22.78 -23.42 -6.40
N LYS A 97 22.04 -22.52 -7.06
CA LYS A 97 22.59 -21.44 -7.89
C LYS A 97 23.01 -20.19 -7.12
N VAL A 98 22.49 -19.97 -5.91
CA VAL A 98 22.71 -18.73 -5.17
C VAL A 98 23.90 -18.79 -4.20
N GLY A 99 24.53 -17.64 -4.00
CA GLY A 99 25.64 -17.46 -3.06
C GLY A 99 25.22 -17.59 -1.60
N LEU A 100 26.21 -17.75 -0.71
CA LEU A 100 26.02 -17.95 0.73
C LEU A 100 25.15 -16.86 1.39
N THR A 101 25.36 -15.60 1.01
CA THR A 101 24.58 -14.46 1.55
C THR A 101 23.09 -14.60 1.26
N THR A 102 22.72 -14.96 0.03
CA THR A 102 21.32 -15.17 -0.36
C THR A 102 20.73 -16.41 0.31
N LYS A 103 21.52 -17.47 0.49
CA LYS A 103 21.10 -18.66 1.26
C LYS A 103 20.77 -18.31 2.71
N GLN A 104 21.60 -17.51 3.37
CA GLN A 104 21.37 -17.06 4.74
C GLN A 104 20.13 -16.18 4.87
N GLN A 105 19.93 -15.26 3.91
CA GLN A 105 18.73 -14.43 3.85
C GLN A 105 17.47 -15.28 3.66
N LEU A 106 17.51 -16.24 2.74
CA LEU A 106 16.40 -17.15 2.48
C LEU A 106 16.12 -18.06 3.69
N GLN A 107 17.15 -18.55 4.36
CA GLN A 107 17.01 -19.34 5.58
C GLN A 107 16.35 -18.54 6.70
N ARG A 108 16.76 -17.28 6.94
CA ARG A 108 16.13 -16.38 7.92
C ARG A 108 14.68 -16.05 7.56
N PHE A 109 14.40 -15.94 6.26
CA PHE A 109 13.04 -15.69 5.78
C PHE A 109 12.11 -16.90 5.99
N LEU A 110 12.58 -18.11 5.68
CA LEU A 110 11.79 -19.35 5.81
C LEU A 110 11.71 -19.86 7.24
N PHE A 111 12.76 -19.63 8.03
CA PHE A 111 12.89 -20.07 9.42
C PHE A 111 13.32 -18.88 10.29
N PRO A 112 12.38 -17.98 10.65
CA PRO A 112 12.70 -16.76 11.41
C PRO A 112 13.32 -17.05 12.78
N GLU A 113 12.85 -18.11 13.42
CA GLU A 113 13.36 -18.59 14.72
C GLU A 113 14.58 -19.53 14.57
N GLY A 114 15.07 -19.73 13.35
CA GLY A 114 16.12 -20.68 13.03
C GLY A 114 15.63 -22.12 12.92
N ILE A 115 16.57 -23.03 12.68
CA ILE A 115 16.32 -24.48 12.64
C ILE A 115 16.95 -25.07 13.91
N PRO A 116 16.16 -25.51 14.89
CA PRO A 116 16.71 -26.16 16.07
C PRO A 116 17.41 -27.48 15.68
N PHE A 117 18.56 -27.71 16.31
CA PHE A 117 19.31 -28.96 16.21
C PHE A 117 19.01 -29.80 17.45
N GLY A 118 18.46 -31.01 17.25
CA GLY A 118 18.14 -31.95 18.32
C GLY A 118 18.79 -33.32 18.10
N GLU A 119 18.62 -34.22 19.07
CA GLU A 119 19.23 -35.56 19.08
C GLU A 119 18.85 -36.45 17.88
N THR A 120 17.72 -36.16 17.23
CA THR A 120 17.22 -36.90 16.06
C THR A 120 17.51 -36.20 14.72
N GLY A 121 18.23 -35.07 14.72
CA GLY A 121 18.67 -34.34 13.53
C GLY A 121 18.23 -32.87 13.46
N PHE A 122 18.30 -32.30 12.25
CA PHE A 122 17.84 -30.95 11.95
C PHE A 122 16.34 -30.95 11.67
N GLY A 123 15.57 -30.07 12.31
CA GLY A 123 14.15 -29.91 12.01
C GLY A 123 13.60 -28.58 12.50
N ALA A 124 12.54 -28.07 11.87
CA ALA A 124 11.74 -27.02 12.48
C ALA A 124 11.02 -27.62 13.70
N CYS A 125 11.10 -26.97 14.87
CA CYS A 125 10.25 -27.35 15.99
C CYS A 125 8.81 -27.43 15.50
N LYS A 126 8.06 -28.47 15.91
CA LYS A 126 6.60 -28.49 15.74
C LYS A 126 6.11 -27.11 16.20
N THR A 127 5.49 -26.36 15.30
CA THR A 127 4.82 -25.10 15.61
C THR A 127 3.80 -25.38 16.71
N ALA A 128 4.22 -25.24 17.96
CA ALA A 128 3.33 -25.11 19.08
C ALA A 128 2.84 -23.67 19.01
N PHE A 129 1.72 -23.47 18.31
CA PHE A 129 0.89 -22.31 18.56
C PHE A 129 0.58 -22.29 20.06
N ARG A 130 1.28 -21.45 20.82
CA ARG A 130 0.81 -20.99 22.12
C ARG A 130 0.42 -19.53 21.94
N ILE A 131 -0.88 -19.33 21.76
CA ILE A 131 -1.55 -18.09 22.14
C ILE A 131 -1.62 -18.13 23.66
N GLN A 132 -0.88 -17.25 24.34
CA GLN A 132 -1.23 -16.66 25.64
C GLN A 132 -0.63 -15.26 25.71
#